data_AF-A0A8T4YPU2-F1
#
_entry.id   AF-A0A8T4YPU2-F1
#
_cell.length_a   1.000
_cell.length_b   1.000
_cell.length_c   1.000
_cell.angle_alpha   90.00
_cell.angle_beta   90.00
_cell.angle_gamma   90.00
#
_symmetry.space_group_name_H-M   'P 1'
#
loop_
_entity.id
_entity.type
_entity.pdbx_description
1 polymer ?
#
loop_
_entity_poly.entity_id
_entity_poly.type
_entity_poly.pdbx_seq_one_letter_code
_entity_poly.pdbx_strand_id
1 'polypeptide(L)' 'MFIVFIIGTAGSGKSQLTAAFSEWLMLSKQDVAIVNLDPGALTLPYRPDVDARDYISVDKIMEEY' A
#
# COMPACT_ATOMS: atom_id res chain seq x y z
N MET A 1 11.77 3.08 16.00
CA MET A 1 10.87 2.57 14.94
C MET A 1 9.82 3.64 14.68
N PHE A 2 9.79 4.17 13.46
CA PHE A 2 8.77 5.14 13.04
C PHE A 2 7.71 4.44 12.20
N ILE A 3 6.45 4.82 12.38
CA ILE A 3 5.32 4.30 11.62
C ILE A 3 4.54 5.49 11.06
N VAL A 4 4.23 5.44 9.77
CA VAL A 4 3.47 6.48 9.07
C VAL A 4 2.26 5.85 8.42
N PHE A 5 1.07 6.33 8.77
CA PHE A 5 -0.18 5.94 8.10
C PHE A 5 -0.52 6.93 7.01
N ILE A 6 -0.66 6.45 5.78
CA ILE A 6 -1.08 7.26 4.64
C ILE A 6 -2.60 7.13 4.49
N ILE A 7 -3.32 8.16 4.91
CA ILE A 7 -4.79 8.21 4.92
C ILE A 7 -5.31 9.31 3.99
N GLY A 8 -6.54 9.14 3.50
CA GLY A 8 -7.16 10.07 2.56
C GLY A 8 -8.27 9.42 1.75
N THR A 9 -9.10 10.24 1.10
CA THR A 9 -10.23 9.78 0.26
C THR A 9 -9.75 8.98 -0.97
N ALA A 10 -10.65 8.24 -1.61
CA ALA A 10 -10.35 7.58 -2.88
C ALA A 10 -9.88 8.63 -3.92
N GLY A 11 -8.82 8.30 -4.67
CA GLY A 11 -8.23 9.23 -5.64
C GLY A 11 -7.33 10.33 -5.06
N SER A 12 -7.18 10.45 -3.73
CA SER A 12 -6.32 11.49 -3.11
C SER A 12 -4.80 11.27 -3.29
N GLY A 13 -4.39 10.24 -4.02
CA GLY A 13 -2.97 9.96 -4.31
C GLY A 13 -2.21 9.15 -3.26
N LYS A 14 -2.89 8.50 -2.31
CA LYS A 14 -2.25 7.70 -1.23
C LYS A 14 -1.16 6.74 -1.75
N SER A 15 -1.51 5.88 -2.71
CA SER A 15 -0.57 4.88 -3.24
C SER A 15 0.62 5.50 -3.96
N GLN A 16 0.42 6.63 -4.64
CA GLN A 16 1.51 7.36 -5.29
C GLN A 16 2.43 8.05 -4.27
N LEU A 17 1.85 8.62 -3.20
CA LEU A 17 2.63 9.17 -2.11
C LEU A 17 3.47 8.08 -1.42
N THR A 18 2.89 6.91 -1.16
CA THR A 18 3.61 5.76 -0.59
C THR A 18 4.79 5.35 -1.48
N ALA A 19 4.60 5.26 -2.80
CA ALA A 19 5.68 4.94 -3.74
C ALA A 19 6.83 5.96 -3.65
N ALA A 20 6.52 7.24 -3.89
CA ALA A 20 7.54 8.28 -3.94
C ALA A 20 8.25 8.49 -2.59
N PHE A 21 7.50 8.40 -1.48
CA PHE A 21 8.05 8.62 -0.16
C PHE A 21 8.96 7.46 0.28
N SER A 22 8.55 6.21 0.04
CA SER A 22 9.38 5.04 0.34
C SER A 22 10.66 5.02 -0.50
N GLU A 23 10.58 5.34 -1.79
CA GLU A 23 11.74 5.48 -2.67
C GLU A 23 12.72 6.54 -2.13
N TRP A 24 12.21 7.72 -1.77
CA TRP A 24 13.04 8.79 -1.21
C TRP A 24 13.73 8.40 0.10
N LEU A 25 13.05 7.66 1.00
CA LEU A 25 13.64 7.14 2.23
C LEU A 25 14.73 6.11 1.96
N MET A 26 14.50 5.17 1.03
CA MET A 26 15.50 4.19 0.62
C MET A 26 16.74 4.85 0.01
N LEU A 27 16.56 5.86 -0.85
CA LEU A 27 17.65 6.68 -1.39
C LEU A 27 18.43 7.42 -0.29
N SER A 28 17.75 7.78 0.80
CA SER A 28 18.33 8.37 2.00
C SER A 28 18.96 7.34 2.97
N LYS A 29 19.18 6.10 2.49
CA LYS A 29 19.77 4.97 3.23
C LYS A 29 19.02 4.61 4.52
N GLN A 30 17.70 4.75 4.51
CA GLN A 30 16.85 4.25 5.59
C GLN A 30 16.37 2.84 5.27
N ASP A 31 16.23 2.00 6.29
CA ASP A 31 15.53 0.72 6.18
C ASP A 31 14.02 0.98 6.20
N VAL A 32 13.33 0.58 5.13
CA VAL A 32 11.91 0.86 4.90
C VAL A 32 11.17 -0.44 4.68
N ALA A 33 10.05 -0.61 5.38
CA ALA A 33 9.07 -1.65 5.10
C ALA A 33 7.76 -1.00 4.63
N ILE A 34 7.17 -1.51 3.56
CA ILE A 34 5.96 -1.01 2.94
C ILE A 34 4.82 -2.00 3.18
N VAL A 35 3.70 -1.53 3.72
CA VAL A 35 2.52 -2.37 4.01
C VAL A 35 1.34 -1.85 3.20
N ASN A 36 0.78 -2.69 2.33
CA ASN A 36 -0.49 -2.42 1.67
C ASN A 36 -1.65 -3.00 2.51
N LEU A 37 -2.55 -2.13 2.96
CA LEU A 37 -3.76 -2.50 3.70
C LEU A 37 -5.04 -2.36 2.87
N ASP A 38 -4.95 -1.99 1.59
CA ASP A 38 -6.10 -1.84 0.70
C ASP A 38 -6.24 -3.12 -0.17
N PRO A 39 -7.20 -4.02 0.14
CA PRO A 39 -7.41 -5.22 -0.64
C PRO A 39 -8.14 -4.93 -1.97
N GLY A 40 -8.74 -3.75 -2.13
CA GLY A 40 -9.41 -3.31 -3.36
C GLY A 40 -8.46 -2.66 -4.38
N ALA A 41 -7.18 -2.51 -4.05
CA ALA A 41 -6.20 -1.93 -4.95
C ALA A 41 -5.88 -2.88 -6.12
N LEU A 42 -6.31 -2.51 -7.33
CA LEU A 42 -6.08 -3.30 -8.55
C LEU A 42 -4.60 -3.34 -8.94
N THR A 43 -3.92 -2.19 -8.92
CA THR A 43 -2.51 -2.05 -9.24
C THR A 43 -1.81 -1.18 -8.20
N LEU A 44 -0.56 -1.52 -7.88
CA LEU A 44 0.28 -0.76 -6.96
C LEU A 44 1.51 -0.23 -7.69
N PRO A 45 1.86 1.06 -7.52
CA PRO A 45 3.08 1.64 -8.08
C PRO A 45 4.35 1.30 -7.27
N TYR A 46 4.26 0.37 -6.33
CA TYR A 46 5.34 -0.10 -5.46
C TYR A 46 5.15 -1.58 -5.17
N ARG A 47 6.20 -2.22 -4.64
CA ARG A 47 6.14 -3.61 -4.17
C ARG A 47 6.03 -3.63 -2.64
N PRO A 48 4.87 -3.97 -2.06
CA PRO A 48 4.74 -4.07 -0.61
C PRO A 48 5.49 -5.29 -0.06
N ASP A 49 5.97 -5.18 1.19
CA ASP A 49 6.54 -6.28 1.97
C ASP A 49 5.44 -7.12 2.65
N VAL A 50 4.31 -6.47 2.97
CA VAL A 50 3.08 -7.13 3.44
C VAL A 50 1.90 -6.60 2.65
N ASP A 51 1.12 -7.49 2.04
CA ASP A 51 -0.02 -7.13 1.22
C ASP A 51 -1.30 -7.79 1.72
N ALA A 52 -2.32 -7.00 2.05
CA ALA A 52 -3.63 -7.50 2.45
C ALA A 52 -4.30 -8.37 1.36
N ARG A 53 -3.95 -8.16 0.08
CA ARG A 53 -4.48 -8.92 -1.06
C ARG A 53 -4.08 -10.40 -1.04
N ASP A 54 -3.02 -10.76 -0.31
CA ASP A 54 -2.60 -12.15 -0.13
C ASP A 54 -3.54 -12.93 0.82
N TYR A 55 -4.32 -12.20 1.63
CA TYR A 55 -5.21 -12.78 2.65
C TYR A 55 -6.69 -12.59 2.31
N ILE A 56 -7.02 -11.49 1.62
CA ILE A 56 -8.40 -11.07 1.32
C ILE A 56 -8.51 -10.82 -0.18
N SER A 57 -9.41 -11.54 -0.84
CA SER A 57 -9.80 -11.26 -2.21
C SER A 57 -11.16 -10.57 -2.21
N VAL A 58 -11.17 -9.28 -2.55
CA VAL A 58 -12.41 -8.49 -2.64
C VAL A 58 -13.33 -9.05 -3.71
N ASP A 59 -12.78 -9.48 -4.85
CA ASP A 59 -13.57 -10.06 -5.95
C ASP A 59 -14.37 -11.28 -5.49
N LYS A 60 -13.74 -12.20 -4.75
CA LYS A 60 -14.43 -13.38 -4.19
C LYS A 60 -15.56 -13.00 -3.23
N ILE A 61 -15.34 -11.98 -2.39
CA ILE A 61 -16.35 -11.51 -1.44
C ILE A 61 -17.55 -10.92 -2.19
N MET A 62 -17.32 -10.18 -3.28
CA MET A 62 -18.38 -9.62 -4.12
C MET A 62 -19.13 -10.67 -4.96
N GLU A 63 -18.52 -11.83 -5.23
CA GLU A 63 -19.20 -12.94 -5.90
C GLU A 63 -20.03 -13.80 -4.95
N GLU A 64 -19.60 -13.95 -3.69
CA GLU A 64 -20.33 -14.72 -2.66
C GLU A 64 -21.54 -13.99 -2.06
N TYR A 65 -21.63 -12.67 -2.22
CA TYR A 65 -22.67 -11.80 -1.61
C TYR A 65 -23.22 -10.77 -2.59
#